data_AF-A0A2A2QAI6-F1
#
_entry.id   AF-A0A2A2QAI6-F1
#
_cell.length_a   1.000
_cell.length_b   1.000
_cell.length_c   1.000
_cell.angle_alpha   90.00
_cell.angle_beta   90.00
_cell.angle_gamma   90.00
#
_symmetry.space_group_name_H-M   'P 1'
#
loop_
_entity.id
_entity.type
_entity.pdbx_description
1 polymer ?
#
loop_
_entity_poly.entity_id
_entity_poly.type
_entity_poly.pdbx_seq_one_letter_code
_entity_poly.pdbx_strand_id
1 'polypeptide(L)'
;MQRWLLIGGAILLLLFGVGLPTAYHLYKQSRPHPVWVPIPVNPEAPFGFIDETIRALTSKLSNRDNLIRIGRELDLKNKWEMASDEEVADEMSQRFYVKRGEMDTPMGSIPAIHVGFRGTNRESEISHAMIQALMSDVWKALGIEPPKKP
;
A
#
# COMPACT_ATOMS: atom_id res chain seq x y z
N MET A 1 -48.31 5.25 -25.92
CA MET A 1 -47.88 5.80 -24.61
C MET A 1 -47.38 4.72 -23.65
N GLN A 2 -48.09 3.61 -23.46
CA GLN A 2 -47.71 2.55 -22.51
C GLN A 2 -46.33 1.89 -22.76
N ARG A 3 -45.92 1.74 -24.03
CA ARG A 3 -44.59 1.24 -24.41
C ARG A 3 -43.44 2.12 -23.92
N TRP A 4 -43.62 3.44 -23.89
CA TRP A 4 -42.59 4.38 -23.43
C TRP A 4 -42.45 4.39 -21.91
N LEU A 5 -43.54 4.16 -21.18
CA LEU A 5 -43.52 4.00 -19.73
C LEU A 5 -42.81 2.71 -19.31
N LEU A 6 -42.99 1.61 -20.05
CA LEU A 6 -42.28 0.36 -19.79
C LEU A 6 -40.77 0.47 -20.06
N ILE A 7 -40.38 1.15 -21.14
CA ILE A 7 -38.97 1.42 -21.45
C ILE A 7 -38.34 2.34 -20.39
N GLY A 8 -39.03 3.43 -20.02
CA GLY A 8 -38.57 4.35 -18.97
C GLY A 8 -38.45 3.68 -17.60
N GLY A 9 -39.42 2.83 -17.24
CA GLY A 9 -39.39 2.04 -16.00
C GLY A 9 -38.25 1.01 -15.98
N ALA A 10 -37.99 0.33 -17.10
CA ALA A 10 -36.87 -0.61 -17.22
C ALA A 10 -35.50 0.09 -17.10
N ILE A 11 -35.35 1.28 -17.70
CA ILE A 11 -34.13 2.09 -17.59
C ILE A 11 -33.92 2.54 -16.13
N LEU A 12 -34.97 3.00 -15.44
CA LEU A 12 -34.89 3.33 -14.02
C LEU A 12 -34.51 2.12 -13.17
N LEU A 13 -35.12 0.96 -13.40
CA LEU A 13 -34.77 -0.27 -12.68
C LEU A 13 -33.32 -0.71 -12.93
N LEU A 14 -32.78 -0.55 -14.14
CA LEU A 14 -31.38 -0.84 -14.43
C LEU A 14 -30.44 0.17 -13.75
N LEU A 15 -30.76 1.46 -13.79
CA LEU A 15 -29.99 2.51 -13.13
C LEU A 15 -29.96 2.35 -11.61
N PHE A 16 -31.11 2.08 -10.98
CA PHE A 16 -31.23 1.96 -9.54
C PHE A 16 -30.91 0.57 -9.00
N GLY A 17 -31.22 -0.50 -9.76
CA GLY A 17 -30.99 -1.89 -9.37
C GLY A 17 -29.55 -2.36 -9.62
N VAL A 18 -28.88 -1.86 -10.66
CA VAL A 18 -27.52 -2.28 -11.03
C VAL A 18 -26.54 -1.11 -10.98
N GLY A 19 -26.90 0.05 -11.53
CA GLY A 19 -26.01 1.21 -11.65
C GLY A 19 -25.58 1.81 -10.31
N LEU A 20 -26.52 2.19 -9.44
CA LEU A 20 -26.21 2.81 -8.14
C LEU A 20 -25.44 1.89 -7.19
N PRO A 21 -25.81 0.60 -7.01
CA PRO A 21 -25.04 -0.30 -6.15
C PRO A 21 -23.62 -0.55 -6.67
N THR A 22 -23.44 -0.71 -7.99
CA THR A 22 -22.11 -0.92 -8.58
C THR A 22 -21.24 0.33 -8.46
N ALA A 23 -21.79 1.52 -8.73
CA ALA A 23 -21.08 2.78 -8.54
C ALA A 23 -20.66 2.97 -7.07
N TYR A 24 -21.54 2.64 -6.12
CA TYR A 24 -21.23 2.71 -4.70
C TYR A 24 -20.16 1.69 -4.27
N HIS A 25 -20.19 0.48 -4.83
CA HIS A 25 -19.18 -0.54 -4.58
C HIS A 25 -17.80 -0.13 -5.12
N LEU A 26 -17.74 0.36 -6.37
CA LEU A 26 -16.53 0.89 -6.98
C LEU A 26 -15.97 2.06 -6.17
N TYR A 27 -16.83 2.97 -5.70
CA TYR A 27 -16.42 4.06 -4.83
C TYR A 27 -15.74 3.56 -3.54
N LYS A 28 -16.29 2.54 -2.88
CA LYS A 28 -15.66 1.95 -1.69
C LYS A 28 -14.31 1.32 -1.98
N GLN A 29 -14.15 0.71 -3.15
CA GLN A 29 -12.91 0.07 -3.60
C GLN A 29 -11.80 1.08 -3.93
N SER A 30 -12.15 2.25 -4.48
CA SER A 30 -11.19 3.30 -4.84
C SER A 30 -10.73 4.17 -3.66
N ARG A 31 -11.24 3.91 -2.44
CA ARG A 31 -10.82 4.69 -1.27
C ARG A 31 -9.34 4.47 -0.96
N PRO A 32 -8.61 5.53 -0.57
CA PRO A 32 -7.23 5.39 -0.10
C PRO A 32 -7.14 4.38 1.06
N HIS A 33 -6.27 3.41 0.90
CA HIS A 33 -5.96 2.38 1.87
C HIS A 33 -4.46 2.13 1.89
N PRO A 34 -3.68 3.03 2.54
CA PRO A 34 -2.27 2.78 2.71
C PRO A 34 -2.08 1.53 3.57
N VAL A 35 -1.13 0.68 3.19
CA VAL A 35 -0.69 -0.45 4.00
C VAL A 35 0.72 -0.13 4.48
N TRP A 36 1.04 -0.44 5.72
CA TRP A 36 2.37 -0.22 6.29
C TRP A 36 2.69 -1.21 7.41
N VAL A 37 3.97 -1.32 7.71
CA VAL A 37 4.46 -1.97 8.93
C VAL A 37 5.02 -0.90 9.85
N PRO A 38 4.55 -0.82 11.11
CA PRO A 38 5.17 0.02 12.12
C PRO A 38 6.45 -0.63 12.64
N ILE A 39 7.54 0.13 12.64
CA ILE A 39 8.82 -0.26 13.23
C ILE A 39 8.96 0.52 14.54
N PRO A 40 8.86 -0.13 15.72
CA PRO A 40 8.91 0.56 16.99
C PRO A 40 10.29 1.21 17.20
N VAL A 41 10.29 2.42 17.76
CA VAL A 41 11.52 3.16 18.09
C VAL A 41 11.61 3.32 19.60
N ASN A 42 12.83 3.25 20.14
CA ASN A 42 13.06 3.55 21.56
C ASN A 42 12.61 4.99 21.85
N PRO A 43 11.68 5.23 22.82
CA PRO A 43 11.25 6.58 23.19
C PRO A 43 12.38 7.48 23.68
N GLU A 44 13.44 6.88 24.25
CA GLU A 44 14.63 7.58 24.75
C GLU A 44 15.67 7.83 23.65
N ALA A 45 15.36 7.54 22.39
CA ALA A 45 16.28 7.73 21.28
C ALA A 45 16.72 9.22 21.19
N PRO A 46 17.97 9.47 20.77
CA PRO A 46 18.49 10.82 20.60
C PRO A 46 17.61 11.68 19.69
N PHE A 47 17.59 13.00 19.95
CA PHE A 47 16.90 13.96 19.10
C PHE A 47 17.43 13.86 17.66
N GLY A 48 16.51 13.70 16.69
CA GLY A 48 16.85 13.55 15.27
C GLY A 48 17.08 12.10 14.80
N PHE A 49 17.21 11.12 15.71
CA PHE A 49 17.41 9.71 15.34
C PHE A 49 16.32 9.17 14.41
N ILE A 50 15.06 9.51 14.69
CA ILE A 50 13.92 9.10 13.87
C ILE A 50 14.04 9.67 12.45
N ASP A 51 14.42 10.94 12.32
CA ASP A 51 14.48 11.62 11.02
C ASP A 51 15.66 11.12 10.18
N GLU A 52 16.80 10.84 10.82
CA GLU A 52 17.94 10.18 10.19
C GLU A 52 17.59 8.76 9.73
N THR A 53 16.91 7.99 10.58
CA THR A 53 16.46 6.63 10.24
C THR A 53 15.47 6.65 9.08
N ILE A 54 14.52 7.59 9.07
CA ILE A 54 13.58 7.78 7.96
C ILE A 54 14.33 8.06 6.66
N ARG A 55 15.30 8.98 6.66
CA ARG A 55 16.12 9.30 5.47
C ARG A 55 16.91 8.09 4.99
N ALA A 56 17.57 7.39 5.91
CA ALA A 56 18.37 6.21 5.59
C ALA A 56 17.51 5.07 5.02
N LEU A 57 16.37 4.77 5.64
CA LEU A 57 15.42 3.76 5.15
C LEU A 57 14.85 4.15 3.80
N THR A 58 14.45 5.41 3.62
CA THR A 58 13.94 5.90 2.34
C THR A 58 14.97 5.66 1.24
N SER A 59 16.21 6.13 1.44
CA SER A 59 17.28 6.00 0.44
C SER A 59 17.65 4.55 0.11
N LYS A 60 17.64 3.64 1.10
CA LYS A 60 17.99 2.23 0.89
C LYS A 60 16.86 1.43 0.23
N LEU A 61 15.61 1.69 0.64
CA LEU A 61 14.45 0.90 0.24
C LEU A 61 13.80 1.41 -1.05
N SER A 62 13.90 2.70 -1.36
CA SER A 62 13.42 3.26 -2.63
C SER A 62 14.40 3.05 -3.79
N ASN A 63 15.39 2.15 -3.64
CA ASN A 63 16.31 1.83 -4.72
C ASN A 63 15.54 1.15 -5.87
N ARG A 64 15.69 1.69 -7.09
CA ARG A 64 15.03 1.20 -8.31
C ARG A 64 15.23 -0.31 -8.52
N ASP A 65 16.43 -0.83 -8.30
CA ASP A 65 16.73 -2.25 -8.51
C ASP A 65 15.94 -3.15 -7.55
N ASN A 66 15.77 -2.72 -6.30
CA ASN A 66 14.96 -3.44 -5.31
C ASN A 66 13.48 -3.41 -5.70
N LEU A 67 12.98 -2.28 -6.18
CA LEU A 67 11.58 -2.14 -6.60
C LEU A 67 11.30 -2.97 -7.87
N ILE A 68 12.22 -3.01 -8.83
CA ILE A 68 12.13 -3.88 -10.01
C ILE A 68 12.08 -5.35 -9.58
N ARG A 69 12.95 -5.77 -8.65
CA ARG A 69 12.97 -7.15 -8.12
C ARG A 69 11.62 -7.52 -7.51
N ILE A 70 11.09 -6.67 -6.62
CA ILE A 70 9.78 -6.90 -5.99
C ILE A 70 8.66 -6.92 -7.04
N GLY A 71 8.70 -6.00 -8.02
CA GLY A 71 7.75 -5.94 -9.12
C GLY A 71 7.70 -7.24 -9.93
N ARG A 72 8.86 -7.84 -10.21
CA ARG A 72 8.97 -9.15 -10.90
C ARG A 72 8.49 -10.30 -10.04
N GLU A 73 8.90 -10.37 -8.78
CA GLU A 73 8.50 -11.45 -7.85
C GLU A 73 6.99 -11.55 -7.67
N LEU A 74 6.29 -10.41 -7.71
CA LEU A 74 4.85 -10.31 -7.52
C LEU A 74 4.06 -10.24 -8.84
N ASP A 75 4.75 -10.32 -9.99
CA ASP A 75 4.16 -10.17 -11.32
C ASP A 75 3.31 -8.88 -11.47
N LEU A 76 3.79 -7.77 -10.91
CA LEU A 76 3.03 -6.51 -10.84
C LEU A 76 2.81 -5.89 -12.22
N LYS A 77 3.73 -6.09 -13.16
CA LYS A 77 3.60 -5.59 -14.53
C LYS A 77 2.29 -6.07 -15.17
N ASN A 78 1.98 -7.35 -15.05
CA ASN A 78 0.74 -7.91 -15.59
C ASN A 78 -0.47 -7.49 -14.74
N LYS A 79 -0.35 -7.45 -13.41
CA LYS A 79 -1.45 -7.06 -12.50
C LYS A 79 -1.86 -5.59 -12.64
N TRP A 80 -0.92 -4.71 -12.99
CA TRP A 80 -1.14 -3.28 -13.19
C TRP A 80 -1.23 -2.88 -14.66
N GLU A 81 -1.16 -3.85 -15.58
CA GLU A 81 -1.25 -3.63 -17.04
C GLU A 81 -0.22 -2.59 -17.55
N MET A 82 0.99 -2.62 -16.99
CA MET A 82 2.07 -1.69 -17.33
C MET A 82 2.96 -2.23 -18.46
N ALA A 83 3.65 -1.32 -19.15
CA ALA A 83 4.46 -1.67 -20.31
C ALA A 83 5.78 -2.37 -19.94
N SER A 84 6.32 -2.11 -18.74
CA SER A 84 7.63 -2.60 -18.32
C SER A 84 7.77 -2.75 -16.80
N ASP A 85 8.76 -3.53 -16.35
CA ASP A 85 9.07 -3.66 -14.92
C ASP A 85 9.66 -2.35 -14.36
N GLU A 86 10.27 -1.55 -15.22
CA GLU A 86 10.81 -0.23 -14.91
C GLU A 86 9.69 0.77 -14.58
N GLU A 87 8.59 0.73 -15.33
CA GLU A 87 7.40 1.55 -15.08
C GLU A 87 6.72 1.15 -13.76
N VAL A 88 6.65 -0.15 -13.47
CA VAL A 88 6.19 -0.67 -12.19
C VAL A 88 7.02 -0.10 -11.04
N ALA A 89 8.35 -0.14 -11.17
CA ALA A 89 9.25 0.38 -10.14
C ALA A 89 9.07 1.89 -9.92
N ASP A 90 8.84 2.66 -11.00
CA ASP A 90 8.56 4.10 -10.91
C ASP A 90 7.24 4.37 -10.16
N GLU A 91 6.17 3.64 -10.47
CA GLU A 91 4.90 3.75 -9.75
C GLU A 91 5.05 3.34 -8.28
N MET A 92 5.73 2.22 -8.01
CA MET A 92 6.03 1.77 -6.66
C MET A 92 6.78 2.84 -5.87
N SER A 93 7.78 3.50 -6.48
CA SER A 93 8.56 4.56 -5.84
C SER A 93 7.69 5.77 -5.48
N GLN A 94 6.69 6.12 -6.29
CA GLN A 94 5.77 7.23 -5.98
C GLN A 94 4.80 6.88 -4.84
N ARG A 95 4.40 5.61 -4.76
CA ARG A 95 3.52 5.09 -3.70
C ARG A 95 4.26 4.84 -2.40
N PHE A 96 5.55 4.52 -2.47
CA PHE A 96 6.38 4.20 -1.32
C PHE A 96 6.50 5.39 -0.35
N TYR A 97 6.48 5.10 0.94
CA TYR A 97 6.77 6.10 1.96
C TYR A 97 7.43 5.49 3.17
N VAL A 98 8.23 6.33 3.82
CA VAL A 98 8.72 6.13 5.19
C VAL A 98 8.38 7.39 5.96
N LYS A 99 7.64 7.26 7.07
CA LYS A 99 7.21 8.42 7.85
C LYS A 99 7.23 8.12 9.35
N ARG A 100 7.28 9.17 10.15
CA ARG A 100 7.01 9.08 11.58
C ARG A 100 5.55 8.72 11.80
N GLY A 101 5.32 7.85 12.78
CA GLY A 101 4.00 7.46 13.21
C GLY A 101 4.05 6.93 14.63
N GLU A 102 3.00 6.22 14.97
CA GLU A 102 2.82 5.61 16.29
C GLU A 102 2.35 4.16 16.11
N MET A 103 2.56 3.36 17.14
CA MET A 103 2.10 1.97 17.21
C MET A 103 1.37 1.77 18.51
N ASP A 104 0.14 1.26 18.43
CA ASP A 104 -0.64 0.90 19.60
C ASP A 104 -0.06 -0.36 20.25
N THR A 105 0.18 -0.30 21.56
CA THR A 105 0.54 -1.46 22.38
C THR A 105 -0.43 -1.56 23.56
N PRO A 106 -0.53 -2.73 24.23
CA PRO A 106 -1.34 -2.86 25.44
C PRO A 106 -0.99 -1.86 26.56
N MET A 107 0.22 -1.29 26.54
CA MET A 107 0.70 -0.33 27.54
C MET A 107 0.55 1.14 27.09
N GLY A 108 -0.01 1.38 25.91
CA GLY A 108 -0.17 2.71 25.32
C GLY A 108 0.47 2.83 23.94
N SER A 109 0.35 4.02 23.35
CA SER A 109 0.96 4.35 22.06
C SER A 109 2.47 4.58 22.22
N ILE A 110 3.27 3.96 21.37
CA ILE A 110 4.73 4.17 21.31
C ILE A 110 5.14 4.78 19.96
N PRO A 111 6.22 5.57 19.91
CA PRO A 111 6.72 6.10 18.65
C PRO A 111 7.17 4.98 17.71
N ALA A 112 6.82 5.12 16.44
CA ALA A 112 7.17 4.16 15.40
C ALA A 112 7.54 4.86 14.08
N ILE A 113 8.26 4.13 13.22
CA ILE A 113 8.48 4.51 11.83
C ILE A 113 7.58 3.63 10.98
N HIS A 114 6.68 4.24 10.22
CA HIS A 114 5.81 3.52 9.29
C HIS A 114 6.50 3.41 7.94
N VAL A 115 6.73 2.18 7.48
CA VAL A 115 7.25 1.87 6.15
C VAL A 115 6.15 1.19 5.36
N GLY A 116 5.81 1.71 4.18
CA GLY A 116 4.70 1.15 3.42
C GLY A 116 4.49 1.74 2.04
N PHE A 117 3.36 1.37 1.43
CA PHE A 117 2.92 1.85 0.13
C PHE A 117 1.53 2.45 0.26
N ARG A 118 1.33 3.58 -0.42
CA ARG A 118 -0.01 4.12 -0.67
C ARG A 118 -0.70 3.23 -1.69
N GLY A 119 -1.99 3.00 -1.50
CA GLY A 119 -2.80 2.20 -2.41
C GLY A 119 -4.28 2.46 -2.16
N THR A 120 -5.11 1.66 -2.83
CA THR A 120 -6.57 1.67 -2.64
C THR A 120 -7.05 0.39 -1.94
N ASN A 121 -8.28 0.39 -1.42
CA ASN A 121 -8.87 -0.82 -0.82
C ASN A 121 -8.84 -2.02 -1.77
N ARG A 122 -9.03 -1.77 -3.08
CA ARG A 122 -8.96 -2.78 -4.14
C ARG A 122 -7.60 -3.46 -4.24
N GLU A 123 -6.54 -2.70 -3.96
CA GLU A 123 -5.15 -3.16 -4.08
C GLU A 123 -4.57 -3.54 -2.71
N SER A 124 -5.41 -3.71 -1.69
CA SER A 124 -4.93 -3.99 -0.33
C SER A 124 -4.08 -5.26 -0.29
N GLU A 125 -4.52 -6.35 -0.93
CA GLU A 125 -3.76 -7.61 -1.02
C GLU A 125 -2.39 -7.43 -1.69
N ILE A 126 -2.36 -6.69 -2.81
CA ILE A 126 -1.11 -6.38 -3.53
C ILE A 126 -0.19 -5.54 -2.65
N SER A 127 -0.74 -4.55 -1.94
CA SER A 127 0.02 -3.68 -1.03
C SER A 127 0.61 -4.47 0.15
N HIS A 128 -0.14 -5.43 0.70
CA HIS A 128 0.38 -6.36 1.71
C HIS A 128 1.50 -7.24 1.15
N ALA A 129 1.35 -7.79 -0.06
CA ALA A 129 2.39 -8.60 -0.69
C ALA A 129 3.67 -7.80 -0.96
N MET A 130 3.55 -6.57 -1.46
CA MET A 130 4.69 -5.66 -1.65
C MET A 130 5.44 -5.41 -0.36
N ILE A 131 4.71 -5.18 0.74
CA ILE A 131 5.32 -4.96 2.06
C ILE A 131 6.01 -6.22 2.57
N GLN A 132 5.37 -7.39 2.45
CA GLN A 132 5.99 -8.65 2.86
C GLN A 132 7.30 -8.93 2.11
N ALA A 133 7.34 -8.64 0.80
CA ALA A 133 8.55 -8.75 0.00
C ALA A 133 9.63 -7.75 0.45
N LEU A 134 9.22 -6.52 0.78
CA LEU A 134 10.11 -5.45 1.26
C LEU A 134 10.66 -5.71 2.67
N MET A 135 9.95 -6.44 3.53
CA MET A 135 10.38 -6.66 4.92
C MET A 135 11.78 -7.26 5.02
N SER A 136 12.14 -8.16 4.10
CA SER A 136 13.50 -8.74 4.06
C SER A 136 14.59 -7.67 3.89
N ASP A 137 14.31 -6.62 3.12
CA ASP A 137 15.23 -5.50 2.89
C ASP A 137 15.18 -4.50 4.04
N VAL A 138 14.03 -4.31 4.68
CA VAL A 138 13.89 -3.52 5.93
C VAL A 138 14.78 -4.10 7.02
N TRP A 139 14.71 -5.41 7.26
CA TRP A 139 15.53 -6.09 8.27
C TRP A 139 17.03 -5.92 7.98
N LYS A 140 17.44 -6.15 6.73
CA LYS A 140 18.83 -5.92 6.29
C LYS A 140 19.27 -4.46 6.47
N ALA A 141 18.40 -3.50 6.14
CA ALA A 141 18.69 -2.08 6.26
C ALA A 141 18.89 -1.63 7.71
N LEU A 142 18.17 -2.27 8.64
CA LEU A 142 18.26 -2.08 10.09
C LEU A 142 19.35 -2.94 10.76
N GLY A 143 19.95 -3.89 10.05
CA GLY A 143 20.94 -4.82 10.62
C GLY A 143 20.34 -5.83 11.60
N ILE A 144 19.04 -6.13 11.49
CA ILE A 144 18.32 -7.05 12.37
C ILE A 144 18.17 -8.39 11.64
N GLU A 145 18.34 -9.51 12.35
CA GLU A 145 18.06 -10.82 11.77
C GLU A 145 16.55 -10.98 11.53
N PRO A 146 16.12 -11.41 10.34
CA PRO A 146 14.71 -11.65 10.09
C PRO A 146 14.21 -12.77 11.01
N PRO A 147 12.96 -12.67 11.52
CA PRO A 147 12.39 -13.74 12.32
C PRO A 147 12.39 -15.06 11.53
N LYS A 148 12.78 -16.16 12.18
CA LYS A 148 12.71 -17.50 11.58
C LYS A 148 11.26 -17.74 11.14
N LYS A 149 11.05 -17.99 9.83
CA LYS A 149 9.73 -18.39 9.34
C LYS A 149 9.31 -19.65 10.12
N PRO A 150 8.06 -19.74 10.60
CA PRO A 150 7.55 -20.95 11.23
C PRO A 150 7.55 -22.12 10.24
#